data_AF-A0A1J4YP35-F1
#
_entry.id   AF-A0A1J4YP35-F1
#
_cell.length_a   1.000
_cell.length_b   1.000
_cell.length_c   1.000
_cell.angle_alpha   90.00
_cell.angle_beta   90.00
_cell.angle_gamma   90.00
#
_symmetry.space_group_name_H-M   'P 1'
#
loop_
_entity.id
_entity.type
_entity.pdbx_description
1 polymer ?
#
loop_
_entity_poly.entity_id
_entity_poly.type
_entity_poly.pdbx_seq_one_letter_code
_entity_poly.pdbx_strand_id
1 'polypeptide(L)'
;MSSEKQTSAQKLHKTFLRARIPASILMALAIIIFAKPTQSSWLIGLGVIILGEALRIWASGHIHKMAEVTQTGPYAMCRHPLYLGHLIIASGFCIVADSMLAFIIVTISFFIVYMPTWKNEENYLTEQFGETYSAFMKVTPALLPRWSSKVFSGSFSWALVGQHREWNHVAGLLAGVVAMVILGWWHGSW
;
A
#
# COMPACT_ATOMS: atom_id res chain seq x y z
N MET A 1 -2.01 2.72 -36.68
CA MET A 1 -2.03 1.46 -35.89
C MET A 1 -1.37 1.59 -34.50
N SER A 2 -0.23 2.29 -34.33
CA SER A 2 0.42 2.44 -33.00
C SER A 2 -0.39 3.31 -32.01
N SER A 3 -0.82 4.50 -32.45
CA SER A 3 -1.57 5.48 -31.63
C SER A 3 -2.94 4.94 -31.12
N GLU A 4 -3.63 4.14 -31.93
CA GLU A 4 -4.95 3.59 -31.61
C GLU A 4 -4.90 2.48 -30.54
N LYS A 5 -3.87 1.62 -30.60
CA LYS A 5 -3.59 0.60 -29.57
C LYS A 5 -3.19 1.26 -28.25
N GLN A 6 -2.38 2.31 -28.30
CA GLN A 6 -1.93 3.05 -27.13
C GLN A 6 -3.11 3.77 -26.43
N THR A 7 -4.02 4.36 -27.21
CA THR A 7 -5.25 5.00 -26.70
C THR A 7 -6.21 3.98 -26.07
N SER A 8 -6.32 2.78 -26.67
CA SER A 8 -7.19 1.72 -26.16
C SER A 8 -6.67 1.12 -24.85
N ALA A 9 -5.36 0.89 -24.74
CA ALA A 9 -4.73 0.43 -23.51
C ALA A 9 -4.87 1.45 -22.36
N GLN A 10 -4.72 2.75 -22.63
CA GLN A 10 -4.91 3.81 -21.64
C GLN A 10 -6.36 3.89 -21.15
N LYS A 11 -7.34 3.76 -22.06
CA LYS A 11 -8.76 3.70 -21.69
C LYS A 11 -9.06 2.49 -20.82
N LEU A 12 -8.58 1.30 -21.19
CA LEU A 12 -8.75 0.08 -20.40
C LEU A 12 -8.14 0.21 -19.01
N HIS A 13 -6.92 0.74 -18.90
CA HIS A 13 -6.26 0.98 -17.62
C HIS A 13 -7.08 1.94 -16.73
N LYS A 14 -7.58 3.05 -17.29
CA LYS A 14 -8.41 4.01 -16.55
C LYS A 14 -9.73 3.41 -16.09
N THR A 15 -10.36 2.58 -16.91
CA THR A 15 -11.59 1.85 -16.54
C THR A 15 -11.32 0.84 -15.43
N PHE A 16 -10.22 0.09 -15.52
CA PHE A 16 -9.80 -0.85 -14.49
C PHE A 16 -9.54 -0.15 -13.14
N LEU A 17 -8.83 0.98 -13.15
CA LEU A 17 -8.58 1.76 -11.93
C LEU A 17 -9.86 2.33 -11.29
N ARG A 18 -10.88 2.63 -12.09
CA ARG A 18 -12.20 3.05 -11.58
C ARG A 18 -12.99 1.89 -10.98
N ALA A 19 -12.95 0.73 -11.62
CA ALA A 19 -13.60 -0.48 -11.13
C ALA A 19 -12.95 -1.02 -9.84
N ARG A 20 -11.70 -0.65 -9.56
CA ARG A 20 -10.98 -1.01 -8.34
C ARG A 20 -11.73 -0.61 -7.08
N ILE A 21 -12.19 0.63 -6.97
CA ILE A 21 -12.81 1.16 -5.74
C ILE A 21 -14.05 0.35 -5.34
N PRO A 22 -15.07 0.15 -6.21
CA PRO A 22 -16.20 -0.69 -5.86
C PRO A 22 -15.81 -2.15 -5.62
N ALA A 23 -14.85 -2.71 -6.36
CA ALA A 23 -14.34 -4.06 -6.11
C ALA A 23 -13.71 -4.20 -4.72
N SER A 24 -12.94 -3.20 -4.27
CA SER A 24 -12.35 -3.17 -2.93
C SER A 24 -13.41 -3.05 -1.83
N ILE A 25 -14.49 -2.30 -2.08
CA ILE A 25 -15.63 -2.21 -1.13
C ILE A 25 -16.34 -3.57 -1.02
N LEU A 26 -16.66 -4.21 -2.15
CA LEU A 26 -17.28 -5.53 -2.15
C LEU A 26 -16.40 -6.58 -1.45
N MET A 27 -15.09 -6.51 -1.67
CA MET A 27 -14.12 -7.36 -0.99
C MET A 27 -14.14 -7.13 0.52
N ALA A 28 -14.12 -5.88 0.96
CA ALA A 28 -14.17 -5.53 2.37
C ALA A 28 -15.46 -6.03 3.04
N LEU A 29 -16.61 -5.87 2.38
CA LEU A 29 -17.89 -6.38 2.85
C LEU A 29 -17.90 -7.92 2.93
N ALA A 30 -17.34 -8.60 1.94
CA ALA A 30 -17.23 -10.07 1.97
C ALA A 30 -16.35 -10.53 3.14
N ILE A 31 -15.19 -9.89 3.36
CA ILE A 31 -14.31 -10.19 4.49
C ILE A 31 -15.04 -10.00 5.81
N ILE A 32 -15.80 -8.90 5.94
CA ILE A 32 -16.62 -8.60 7.12
C ILE A 32 -17.65 -9.71 7.39
N ILE A 33 -18.40 -10.13 6.37
CA ILE A 33 -19.47 -11.13 6.52
C ILE A 33 -18.91 -12.50 6.95
N PHE A 34 -17.74 -12.87 6.43
CA PHE A 34 -17.12 -14.16 6.72
C PHE A 34 -16.06 -14.13 7.82
N ALA A 35 -15.88 -12.98 8.48
CA ALA A 35 -14.89 -12.81 9.53
C ALA A 35 -15.25 -13.63 10.76
N LYS A 36 -14.25 -14.33 11.32
CA LYS A 36 -14.36 -15.07 12.58
C LYS A 36 -13.28 -14.59 13.55
N PRO A 37 -13.31 -13.31 13.94
CA PRO A 37 -12.24 -12.74 14.75
C PRO A 37 -12.07 -13.48 16.09
N THR A 38 -10.82 -13.64 16.51
CA THR A 38 -10.45 -14.10 17.86
C THR A 38 -9.69 -12.98 18.57
N GLN A 39 -9.61 -13.00 19.90
CA GLN A 39 -8.87 -11.97 20.65
C GLN A 39 -7.40 -11.87 20.21
N SER A 40 -6.76 -13.02 19.94
CA SER A 40 -5.38 -13.08 19.44
C SER A 40 -5.26 -12.53 18.02
N SER A 41 -6.16 -12.91 17.12
CA SER A 41 -6.12 -12.44 15.72
C SER A 41 -6.33 -10.92 15.66
N TRP A 42 -7.13 -10.38 16.58
CA TRP A 42 -7.28 -8.95 16.79
C TRP A 42 -6.00 -8.23 17.20
N LEU A 43 -5.36 -8.67 18.28
CA LEU A 43 -4.16 -8.02 18.81
C LEU A 43 -3.01 -8.08 17.79
N ILE A 44 -2.81 -9.25 17.17
CA ILE A 44 -1.77 -9.44 16.16
C ILE A 44 -2.09 -8.60 14.92
N GLY A 45 -3.32 -8.68 14.41
CA GLY A 45 -3.74 -7.95 13.22
C GLY A 45 -3.65 -6.44 13.40
N LEU A 46 -4.03 -5.91 14.55
CA LEU A 46 -3.90 -4.49 14.89
C LEU A 46 -2.43 -4.06 14.94
N GLY A 47 -1.56 -4.87 15.56
CA GLY A 47 -0.12 -4.63 15.54
C GLY A 47 0.44 -4.54 14.11
N VAL A 48 0.03 -5.46 13.24
CA VAL A 48 0.42 -5.47 11.82
C VAL A 48 -0.11 -4.23 11.08
N ILE A 49 -1.36 -3.81 11.31
CA ILE A 49 -1.92 -2.58 10.73
C ILE A 49 -1.11 -1.35 11.14
N ILE A 50 -0.80 -1.22 12.43
CA ILE A 50 0.00 -0.10 12.97
C ILE A 50 1.39 -0.08 12.34
N LEU A 51 2.05 -1.23 12.22
CA LEU A 51 3.37 -1.32 11.58
C LEU A 51 3.33 -0.89 10.11
N GLY A 52 2.32 -1.33 9.36
CA GLY A 52 2.16 -0.95 7.97
C GLY A 52 1.88 0.55 7.80
N GLU A 53 1.06 1.15 8.66
CA GLU A 53 0.79 2.58 8.61
C GLU A 53 1.99 3.42 9.07
N ALA A 54 2.74 2.97 10.07
CA ALA A 54 3.99 3.59 10.48
C ALA A 54 5.00 3.64 9.31
N LEU A 55 5.13 2.55 8.55
CA LEU A 55 5.96 2.52 7.34
C LEU A 55 5.47 3.52 6.28
N ARG A 56 4.15 3.65 6.08
CA ARG A 56 3.59 4.62 5.13
C ARG A 56 3.86 6.05 5.56
N ILE A 57 3.63 6.39 6.83
CA ILE A 57 3.93 7.72 7.39
C ILE A 57 5.42 8.03 7.21
N TRP A 58 6.29 7.09 7.56
CA TRP A 58 7.74 7.24 7.41
C TRP A 58 8.15 7.50 5.95
N ALA A 59 7.59 6.74 5.00
CA ALA A 59 7.83 6.94 3.58
C ALA A 59 7.30 8.30 3.08
N SER A 60 6.08 8.65 3.48
CA SER A 60 5.42 9.89 3.08
C SER A 60 6.20 11.13 3.55
N GLY A 61 6.87 11.04 4.70
CA GLY A 61 7.75 12.10 5.19
C GLY A 61 9.13 12.19 4.53
N HIS A 62 9.49 11.27 3.62
CA HIS A 62 10.75 11.31 2.86
C HIS A 62 10.56 11.60 1.38
N ILE A 63 9.39 11.30 0.80
CA ILE A 63 9.19 11.38 -0.64
C ILE A 63 8.94 12.82 -1.11
N HIS A 64 9.78 13.28 -2.03
CA HIS A 64 9.56 14.52 -2.79
C HIS A 64 9.06 14.16 -4.20
N LYS A 65 7.74 13.98 -4.33
CA LYS A 65 7.11 13.50 -5.55
C LYS A 65 7.48 14.36 -6.76
N MET A 66 8.01 13.72 -7.80
CA MET A 66 8.39 14.32 -9.09
C MET A 66 9.49 15.39 -9.03
N ALA A 67 10.12 15.60 -7.87
CA ALA A 67 11.23 16.55 -7.73
C ALA A 67 12.59 15.86 -7.84
N GLU A 68 12.69 14.64 -7.31
CA GLU A 68 13.95 13.88 -7.25
C GLU A 68 13.71 12.37 -7.14
N VAL A 69 14.78 11.59 -7.30
CA VAL A 69 14.79 10.18 -6.92
C VAL A 69 15.08 10.07 -5.43
N THR A 70 14.04 9.94 -4.62
CA THR A 70 14.19 9.71 -3.16
C THR A 70 14.85 8.35 -2.90
N GLN A 71 16.00 8.36 -2.22
CA GLN A 71 16.79 7.15 -1.88
C GLN A 71 17.07 7.01 -0.38
N THR A 72 16.33 7.75 0.46
CA THR A 72 16.50 7.90 1.90
C THR A 72 15.32 7.29 2.66
N GLY A 73 15.47 7.10 3.97
CA GLY A 73 14.42 6.49 4.78
C GLY A 73 14.02 5.10 4.23
N PRO A 74 12.73 4.77 4.16
CA PRO A 74 12.30 3.46 3.70
C PRO A 74 12.50 3.24 2.19
N TYR A 75 12.69 4.32 1.40
CA TYR A 75 13.05 4.20 -0.02
C TYR A 75 14.45 3.63 -0.23
N ALA A 76 15.31 3.67 0.79
CA ALA A 76 16.60 2.99 0.76
C ALA A 76 16.47 1.46 0.83
N MET A 77 15.35 0.93 1.35
CA MET A 77 15.13 -0.51 1.55
C MET A 77 14.42 -1.16 0.36
N CYS A 78 13.44 -0.46 -0.19
CA CYS A 78 12.69 -0.86 -1.37
C CYS A 78 12.21 0.39 -2.11
N ARG A 79 11.92 0.27 -3.41
CA ARG A 79 11.49 1.43 -4.22
C ARG A 79 10.05 1.85 -3.93
N HIS A 80 9.24 0.93 -3.43
CA HIS A 80 7.79 1.08 -3.27
C HIS A 80 7.31 0.92 -1.81
N PRO A 81 7.88 1.63 -0.83
CA PRO A 81 7.55 1.43 0.59
C PRO A 81 6.12 1.81 0.95
N LEU A 82 5.50 2.75 0.23
CA LEU A 82 4.07 3.08 0.39
C LEU A 82 3.16 1.90 0.00
N TYR A 83 3.51 1.18 -1.07
CA TYR A 83 2.81 -0.02 -1.50
C TYR A 83 3.06 -1.18 -0.55
N LEU A 84 4.29 -1.34 -0.06
CA LEU A 84 4.62 -2.32 0.97
C LEU A 84 3.80 -2.09 2.24
N GLY A 85 3.72 -0.85 2.72
CA GLY A 85 2.89 -0.50 3.88
C GLY A 85 1.41 -0.81 3.65
N HIS A 86 0.89 -0.55 2.45
CA HIS A 86 -0.49 -0.92 2.10
C HIS A 86 -0.71 -2.45 2.12
N LEU A 87 0.24 -3.23 1.61
CA LEU A 87 0.17 -4.70 1.67
C LEU A 87 0.22 -5.21 3.12
N ILE A 88 1.06 -4.62 3.97
CA ILE A 88 1.14 -4.96 5.40
C ILE A 88 -0.20 -4.65 6.09
N ILE A 89 -0.77 -3.48 5.88
CA ILE A 89 -2.08 -3.09 6.44
C ILE A 89 -3.18 -4.07 5.99
N ALA A 90 -3.24 -4.37 4.69
CA ALA A 90 -4.22 -5.29 4.14
C ALA A 90 -4.07 -6.70 4.74
N SER A 91 -2.82 -7.14 4.95
CA SER A 91 -2.50 -8.39 5.65
C SER A 91 -3.00 -8.36 7.10
N GLY A 92 -2.80 -7.24 7.81
CA GLY A 92 -3.30 -7.05 9.16
C GLY A 92 -4.82 -7.16 9.26
N PHE A 93 -5.58 -6.56 8.33
CA PHE A 93 -7.04 -6.76 8.27
C PHE A 93 -7.44 -8.21 8.00
N CYS A 94 -6.70 -8.94 7.16
CA CYS A 94 -6.96 -10.36 6.94
C CYS A 94 -6.70 -11.20 8.19
N ILE A 95 -5.68 -10.84 8.98
CA ILE A 95 -5.40 -11.45 10.28
C ILE A 95 -6.54 -11.13 11.27
N VAL A 96 -6.99 -9.88 11.38
CA VAL A 96 -8.14 -9.54 12.23
C VAL A 96 -9.37 -10.37 11.86
N ALA A 97 -9.64 -10.52 10.56
CA ALA A 97 -10.76 -11.32 10.06
C ALA A 97 -10.61 -12.84 10.27
N ASP A 98 -9.41 -13.31 10.67
CA ASP A 98 -9.03 -14.71 10.84
C ASP A 98 -9.35 -15.57 9.61
N SER A 99 -9.01 -15.06 8.42
CA SER A 99 -9.37 -15.69 7.15
C SER A 99 -8.20 -15.82 6.19
N MET A 100 -7.68 -17.05 6.06
CA MET A 100 -6.65 -17.38 5.08
C MET A 100 -7.12 -17.15 3.64
N LEU A 101 -8.40 -17.41 3.37
CA LEU A 101 -9.00 -17.16 2.05
C LEU A 101 -8.97 -15.66 1.73
N ALA A 102 -9.34 -14.80 2.70
CA ALA A 102 -9.24 -13.35 2.54
C ALA A 102 -7.80 -12.93 2.25
N PHE A 103 -6.82 -13.47 2.98
CA PHE A 103 -5.40 -13.17 2.77
C PHE A 103 -4.94 -13.50 1.34
N ILE A 104 -5.30 -14.68 0.81
CA ILE A 104 -4.94 -15.08 -0.55
C ILE A 104 -5.58 -14.14 -1.58
N ILE A 105 -6.89 -13.89 -1.45
CA ILE A 105 -7.63 -13.06 -2.40
C ILE A 105 -7.09 -11.62 -2.40
N VAL A 106 -6.88 -11.04 -1.22
CA VAL A 106 -6.34 -9.69 -1.05
C VAL A 106 -4.93 -9.59 -1.61
N THR A 107 -4.07 -10.59 -1.36
CA THR A 107 -2.69 -10.61 -1.90
C THR A 107 -2.69 -10.67 -3.42
N ILE A 108 -3.48 -11.57 -4.02
CA ILE A 108 -3.60 -11.67 -5.49
C ILE A 108 -4.15 -10.36 -6.07
N SER A 109 -5.23 -9.83 -5.48
CA SER A 109 -5.85 -8.57 -5.93
C SER A 109 -4.86 -7.41 -5.84
N PHE A 110 -4.06 -7.36 -4.78
CA PHE A 110 -3.01 -6.36 -4.61
C PHE A 110 -2.02 -6.39 -5.77
N PHE A 111 -1.47 -7.55 -6.13
CA PHE A 111 -0.50 -7.62 -7.22
C PHE A 111 -1.12 -7.33 -8.58
N ILE A 112 -2.34 -7.79 -8.85
CA ILE A 112 -3.06 -7.49 -10.10
C ILE A 112 -3.25 -5.96 -10.26
N VAL A 113 -3.57 -5.27 -9.17
CA VAL A 113 -3.86 -3.85 -9.18
C VAL A 113 -2.58 -3.01 -9.18
N TYR A 114 -1.69 -3.26 -8.23
CA TYR A 114 -0.60 -2.34 -7.91
C TYR A 114 0.67 -2.61 -8.70
N MET A 115 0.90 -3.84 -9.15
CA MET A 115 2.08 -4.13 -9.97
C MET A 115 2.12 -3.35 -11.28
N PRO A 116 1.01 -3.25 -12.06
CA PRO A 116 0.98 -2.39 -13.24
C PRO A 116 1.14 -0.90 -12.88
N THR A 117 0.53 -0.45 -11.77
CA THR A 117 0.60 0.95 -11.34
C THR A 117 2.03 1.36 -11.01
N TRP A 118 2.74 0.62 -10.16
CA TRP A 118 4.11 1.01 -9.81
C TRP A 118 5.08 0.79 -10.96
N LYS A 119 4.82 -0.12 -11.91
CA LYS A 119 5.63 -0.25 -13.14
C LYS A 119 5.48 0.99 -14.02
N ASN A 120 4.27 1.54 -14.12
CA ASN A 120 4.05 2.80 -14.82
C ASN A 120 4.75 3.97 -14.11
N GLU A 121 4.76 3.98 -12.79
CA GLU A 121 5.55 4.96 -12.01
C GLU A 121 7.06 4.79 -12.26
N GLU A 122 7.57 3.56 -12.28
CA GLU A 122 8.97 3.27 -12.60
C GLU A 122 9.35 3.74 -14.01
N ASN A 123 8.49 3.51 -15.00
CA ASN A 123 8.71 3.99 -16.37
C ASN A 123 8.74 5.52 -16.41
N TYR A 124 7.77 6.18 -15.78
CA TYR A 124 7.72 7.63 -15.70
C TYR A 124 8.97 8.20 -15.02
N LEU A 125 9.40 7.64 -13.89
CA LEU A 125 10.60 8.08 -13.18
C LEU A 125 11.88 7.83 -14.00
N THR A 126 11.92 6.74 -14.77
CA THR A 126 13.02 6.47 -15.71
C THR A 126 13.05 7.50 -16.84
N GLU A 127 11.89 7.88 -17.39
CA GLU A 127 11.77 8.93 -18.41
C GLU A 127 12.20 10.31 -17.88
N GLN A 128 11.83 10.64 -16.63
CA GLN A 128 12.15 11.95 -16.03
C GLN A 128 13.59 12.06 -15.52
N PHE A 129 14.12 11.01 -14.88
CA PHE A 129 15.41 11.07 -14.18
C PHE A 129 16.52 10.21 -14.82
N GLY A 130 16.22 9.51 -15.91
CA GLY A 130 17.18 8.80 -16.75
C GLY A 130 18.05 7.79 -16.00
N GLU A 131 19.37 7.97 -16.14
CA GLU A 131 20.37 7.09 -15.53
C GLU A 131 20.30 7.07 -14.00
N THR A 132 19.93 8.18 -13.36
CA THR A 132 19.85 8.29 -11.90
C THR A 132 18.85 7.27 -11.33
N TYR A 133 17.66 7.19 -11.92
CA TYR A 133 16.65 6.23 -11.50
C TYR A 133 17.01 4.80 -11.93
N SER A 134 17.58 4.63 -13.11
CA SER A 134 18.04 3.33 -13.60
C SER A 134 19.12 2.71 -12.70
N ALA A 135 20.06 3.52 -12.20
CA ALA A 135 21.09 3.08 -11.25
C ALA A 135 20.47 2.69 -9.90
N PHE A 136 19.50 3.46 -9.42
CA PHE A 136 18.75 3.14 -8.20
C PHE A 136 18.00 1.81 -8.31
N MET A 137 17.35 1.54 -9.44
CA MET A 137 16.64 0.28 -9.68
C MET A 137 17.53 -0.96 -9.63
N LYS A 138 18.81 -0.84 -10.00
CA LYS A 138 19.76 -1.97 -9.98
C LYS A 138 20.12 -2.42 -8.56
N VAL A 139 20.10 -1.49 -7.59
CA VAL A 139 20.61 -1.74 -6.24
C VAL A 139 19.50 -1.85 -5.18
N THR A 140 18.31 -1.32 -5.44
CA THR A 140 17.20 -1.31 -4.49
C THR A 140 16.05 -2.15 -5.03
N PRO A 141 15.57 -3.18 -4.33
CA PRO A 141 14.48 -4.05 -4.79
C PRO A 141 13.14 -3.30 -4.90
N ALA A 142 12.20 -3.83 -5.69
CA ALA A 142 10.89 -3.19 -5.88
C ALA A 142 10.09 -3.11 -4.57
N LEU A 143 9.84 -4.26 -3.91
CA LEU A 143 8.92 -4.36 -2.78
C LEU A 143 9.52 -5.07 -1.55
N LEU A 144 10.23 -6.20 -1.76
CA LEU A 144 10.83 -6.93 -0.65
C LEU A 144 11.99 -6.13 -0.06
N PRO A 145 11.90 -5.63 1.18
CA PRO A 145 12.88 -4.71 1.72
C PRO A 145 14.23 -5.40 1.89
N ARG A 146 15.29 -4.74 1.44
CA ARG A 146 16.68 -5.12 1.76
C ARG A 146 17.24 -4.09 2.72
N TRP A 147 17.96 -4.53 3.76
CA TRP A 147 18.62 -3.60 4.66
C TRP A 147 19.61 -2.69 3.91
N SER A 148 19.67 -1.42 4.32
CA SER A 148 20.56 -0.40 3.76
C SER A 148 20.90 0.63 4.84
N SER A 149 22.16 1.05 4.95
CA SER A 149 22.56 2.09 5.90
C SER A 149 21.95 3.45 5.57
N LYS A 150 21.59 3.69 4.30
CA LYS A 150 20.93 4.92 3.83
C LYS A 150 19.52 5.11 4.40
N VAL A 151 18.99 4.11 5.09
CA VAL A 151 17.72 4.19 5.83
C VAL A 151 17.74 5.29 6.88
N PHE A 152 18.89 5.54 7.50
CA PHE A 152 19.06 6.59 8.50
C PHE A 152 19.55 7.91 7.91
N SER A 153 19.63 8.00 6.57
CA SER A 153 19.98 9.24 5.86
C SER A 153 18.73 10.01 5.46
N GLY A 154 18.89 11.30 5.17
CA GLY A 154 17.79 12.20 4.82
C GLY A 154 17.10 12.80 6.04
N SER A 155 16.17 13.72 5.80
CA SER A 155 15.38 14.38 6.83
C SER A 155 13.90 14.06 6.64
N PHE A 156 13.29 13.45 7.66
CA PHE A 156 11.85 13.28 7.71
C PHE A 156 11.13 14.62 7.86
N SER A 157 10.05 14.83 7.11
CA SER A 157 9.25 16.06 7.15
C SER A 157 7.77 15.78 7.42
N TRP A 158 7.27 16.28 8.56
CA TRP A 158 5.84 16.28 8.88
C TRP A 158 5.00 17.12 7.89
N ALA A 159 5.60 18.15 7.29
CA ALA A 159 4.93 18.96 6.28
C ALA A 159 4.60 18.12 5.03
N LEU A 160 5.49 17.22 4.62
CA LEU A 160 5.24 16.29 3.51
C LEU A 160 4.10 15.31 3.85
N VAL A 161 4.10 14.74 5.06
CA VAL A 161 3.01 13.86 5.53
C VAL A 161 1.66 14.58 5.45
N GLY A 162 1.61 15.84 5.88
CA GLY A 162 0.42 16.69 5.76
C GLY A 162 0.02 16.98 4.31
N GLN A 163 0.98 17.33 3.45
CA GLN A 163 0.75 17.62 2.03
C GLN A 163 0.21 16.40 1.28
N HIS A 164 0.68 15.21 1.62
CA HIS A 164 0.20 13.95 1.06
C HIS A 164 -1.15 13.49 1.65
N ARG A 165 -1.70 14.24 2.62
CA ARG A 165 -2.98 13.96 3.27
C ARG A 165 -3.06 12.56 3.87
N GLU A 166 -1.95 12.08 4.44
CA GLU A 166 -1.93 10.76 5.10
C GLU A 166 -2.95 10.68 6.24
N TRP A 167 -3.33 11.81 6.85
CA TRP A 167 -4.40 11.89 7.84
C TRP A 167 -5.74 11.34 7.35
N ASN A 168 -6.06 11.47 6.07
CA ASN A 168 -7.27 10.88 5.49
C ASN A 168 -7.18 9.35 5.46
N HIS A 169 -5.99 8.82 5.20
CA HIS A 169 -5.76 7.38 5.22
C HIS A 169 -5.84 6.84 6.65
N VAL A 170 -5.17 7.49 7.60
CA VAL A 170 -5.26 7.17 9.03
C VAL A 170 -6.71 7.17 9.51
N ALA A 171 -7.49 8.21 9.18
CA ALA A 171 -8.90 8.28 9.53
C ALA A 171 -9.72 7.12 8.93
N GLY A 172 -9.46 6.76 7.66
CA GLY A 172 -10.07 5.61 7.01
C GLY A 172 -9.72 4.28 7.68
N LEU A 173 -8.46 4.10 8.11
CA LEU A 173 -8.04 2.91 8.87
C LEU A 173 -8.73 2.83 10.23
N LEU A 174 -8.80 3.95 10.96
CA LEU A 174 -9.49 4.00 12.25
C LEU A 174 -10.97 3.64 12.09
N ALA A 175 -11.64 4.16 11.06
CA ALA A 175 -13.02 3.79 10.75
C ALA A 175 -13.16 2.29 10.46
N GLY A 176 -12.23 1.70 9.70
CA GLY A 176 -12.18 0.27 9.44
C GLY A 176 -11.98 -0.57 10.70
N VAL A 177 -11.04 -0.17 11.57
CA VAL A 177 -10.81 -0.83 12.86
C VAL A 177 -12.05 -0.75 13.75
N VAL A 178 -12.68 0.41 13.85
CA VAL A 178 -13.93 0.59 14.63
C VAL A 178 -15.05 -0.29 14.08
N ALA A 179 -15.24 -0.33 12.75
CA ALA A 179 -16.24 -1.19 12.13
C ALA A 179 -16.01 -2.66 12.47
N MET A 180 -14.75 -3.12 12.43
CA MET A 180 -14.39 -4.47 12.83
C MET A 180 -14.68 -4.72 14.33
N VAL A 181 -14.42 -3.77 15.22
CA VAL A 181 -14.70 -3.94 16.67
C VAL A 181 -16.20 -4.15 16.88
N ILE A 182 -17.04 -3.33 16.26
CA ILE A 182 -18.50 -3.45 16.31
C ILE A 182 -18.95 -4.84 15.82
N LEU A 183 -18.33 -5.35 14.74
CA LEU A 183 -18.62 -6.69 14.22
C LEU A 183 -18.20 -7.80 15.20
N GLY A 184 -17.04 -7.65 15.84
CA GLY A 184 -16.59 -8.61 16.85
C GLY A 184 -17.60 -8.72 17.99
N TRP A 185 -18.14 -7.58 18.44
CA TRP A 185 -19.19 -7.54 19.48
C TRP A 185 -20.48 -8.20 18.99
N TRP A 186 -20.89 -7.94 17.75
CA TRP A 186 -22.08 -8.56 17.16
C TRP A 186 -21.94 -10.08 17.05
N HIS A 187 -20.77 -10.58 16.63
CA HIS A 187 -20.53 -12.02 16.51
C HIS A 187 -20.33 -12.73 17.86
N GLY A 188 -20.39 -12.02 18.99
CA GLY A 188 -20.17 -12.60 20.33
C GLY A 188 -18.76 -13.17 20.50
N SER A 189 -17.78 -12.60 19.80
CA SER A 189 -16.36 -13.02 19.86
C SER A 189 -15.59 -12.34 21.00
N TRP A 190 -16.31 -11.64 21.88
CA TRP A 190 -15.85 -10.91 23.05
C TRP A 190 -16.84 -11.08 24.21
#